data_AF-A0A6J6CIY1-F1
#
_entry.id   AF-A0A6J6CIY1-F1
#
_cell.length_a   1.000
_cell.length_b   1.000
_cell.length_c   1.000
_cell.angle_alpha   90.00
_cell.angle_beta   90.00
_cell.angle_gamma   90.00
#
_symmetry.space_group_name_H-M   'P 1'
#
loop_
_entity.id
_entity.type
_entity.pdbx_description
1 polymer ?
#
loop_
_entity_poly.entity_id
_entity_poly.type
_entity_poly.pdbx_seq_one_letter_code
_entity_poly.pdbx_strand_id
1 'polypeptide(L)'
;MKIGGGDNGHNGLKSLTQSLGTPEYFRIRAGIGRPTTQQDTADYVLSNFGKNERTEVTDLTMRACDAIESLIEKGLEVTQQNFNQ
;
A
#
# COMPACT_ATOMS: atom_id res chain seq x y z
N MET A 1 2.74 1.15 -7.46
CA MET A 1 2.04 0.09 -8.21
C MET A 1 3.03 -0.99 -8.63
N LYS A 2 2.69 -2.27 -8.38
CA LYS A 2 3.50 -3.42 -8.78
C LYS A 2 2.62 -4.65 -9.02
N ILE A 3 3.04 -5.55 -9.89
CA ILE A 3 2.57 -6.94 -9.96
C ILE A 3 3.57 -7.85 -9.23
N GLY A 4 3.11 -8.76 -8.38
CA GLY A 4 3.99 -9.70 -7.71
C GLY A 4 4.88 -9.12 -6.61
N GLY A 5 5.91 -9.90 -6.25
CA GLY A 5 6.86 -9.60 -5.19
C GLY A 5 6.47 -10.18 -3.83
N GLY A 6 7.42 -10.12 -2.88
CA GLY A 6 7.24 -10.64 -1.53
C GLY A 6 6.18 -9.90 -0.72
N ASP A 7 5.77 -10.51 0.40
CA ASP A 7 4.81 -9.94 1.35
C ASP A 7 5.39 -8.82 2.22
N ASN A 8 6.72 -8.68 2.31
CA ASN A 8 7.42 -7.69 3.13
C ASN A 8 6.96 -7.66 4.60
N GLY A 9 6.62 -8.83 5.17
CA GLY A 9 6.12 -8.96 6.53
C GLY A 9 4.63 -8.65 6.70
N HIS A 10 3.90 -8.37 5.61
CA HIS A 10 2.47 -8.10 5.67
C HIS A 10 1.65 -9.39 5.73
N ASN A 11 1.09 -9.69 6.91
CA ASN A 11 0.31 -10.91 7.15
C ASN A 11 -0.85 -11.12 6.16
N GLY A 12 -1.54 -10.04 5.77
CA GLY A 12 -2.59 -10.11 4.75
C GLY A 12 -2.09 -10.52 3.35
N LEU A 13 -0.91 -10.08 2.93
CA LEU A 13 -0.34 -10.46 1.63
C LEU A 13 0.13 -11.91 1.63
N LYS A 14 0.67 -12.38 2.76
CA LYS A 14 1.03 -13.78 2.96
C LYS A 14 -0.21 -14.68 2.83
N SER A 15 -1.30 -14.34 3.53
CA SER A 15 -2.57 -15.07 3.46
C SER A 15 -3.17 -15.07 2.05
N LEU A 16 -3.16 -13.92 1.38
CA LEU A 16 -3.68 -13.78 0.01
C LEU A 16 -2.87 -14.63 -0.98
N THR A 17 -1.54 -14.57 -0.92
CA THR A 17 -0.66 -15.38 -1.78
C THR A 17 -0.86 -16.87 -1.54
N GLN A 18 -0.98 -17.29 -0.28
CA GLN A 18 -1.27 -18.68 0.06
C GLN A 18 -2.61 -19.15 -0.50
N SER A 19 -3.63 -18.29 -0.43
CA SER A 19 -4.99 -18.61 -0.90
C SER A 19 -5.09 -18.66 -2.42
N LEU A 20 -4.36 -17.81 -3.14
CA LEU A 20 -4.35 -17.75 -4.59
C LEU A 20 -3.34 -18.70 -5.24
N GLY A 21 -2.39 -19.24 -4.47
CA GLY A 21 -1.29 -20.07 -4.97
C GLY A 21 -0.22 -19.30 -5.76
N THR A 22 -0.37 -17.98 -5.92
CA THR A 22 0.56 -17.13 -6.66
C THR A 22 0.62 -15.71 -6.09
N PRO A 23 1.79 -15.05 -6.08
CA PRO A 23 1.89 -13.63 -5.72
C PRO A 23 1.51 -12.70 -6.88
N GLU A 24 1.24 -13.22 -8.10
CA GLU A 24 1.06 -12.47 -9.35
C GLU A 24 -0.29 -11.72 -9.45
N TYR A 25 -0.52 -10.83 -8.50
CA TYR A 25 -1.65 -9.91 -8.49
C TYR A 25 -1.16 -8.47 -8.40
N PHE A 26 -1.98 -7.54 -8.91
CA PHE A 26 -1.71 -6.12 -8.81
C PHE A 26 -1.80 -5.62 -7.38
N ARG A 27 -0.89 -4.71 -7.00
CA ARG A 27 -0.82 -4.11 -5.66
C ARG A 27 -0.58 -2.61 -5.78
N ILE A 28 -1.45 -1.84 -5.13
CA ILE A 28 -1.21 -0.44 -4.75
C ILE A 28 -0.61 -0.43 -3.35
N ARG A 29 0.43 0.35 -3.13
CA ARG A 29 1.07 0.48 -1.82
C ARG A 29 0.89 1.91 -1.35
N ALA A 30 0.19 2.09 -0.24
CA ALA A 30 0.11 3.34 0.49
C ALA A 30 1.08 3.24 1.67
N GLY A 31 2.23 3.92 1.57
CA GLY A 31 3.24 3.88 2.62
C GLY A 31 2.82 4.75 3.79
N ILE A 32 2.75 4.19 5.00
CA ILE A 32 2.44 4.92 6.24
C ILE A 32 3.69 5.32 7.02
N GLY A 33 4.88 5.14 6.45
CA GLY A 33 6.16 5.37 7.13
C GLY A 33 6.66 4.16 7.93
N ARG A 34 7.60 4.43 8.84
CA ARG A 34 8.16 3.45 9.78
C ARG A 34 8.22 4.09 11.18
N PRO A 35 8.07 3.30 12.25
CA PRO A 35 8.24 3.81 13.61
C PRO A 35 9.64 4.41 13.77
N THR A 36 9.70 5.64 14.30
CA THR A 36 10.95 6.38 14.56
C THR A 36 11.60 5.98 15.88
N THR A 37 10.82 5.38 16.78
CA THR A 37 11.23 4.84 18.08
C THR A 37 11.42 3.32 18.00
N GLN A 38 11.96 2.70 19.05
CA GLN A 38 11.97 1.23 19.23
C GLN A 38 10.55 0.64 19.43
N GLN A 39 9.52 1.23 18.83
CA GLN A 39 8.16 0.72 18.86
C GLN A 39 8.08 -0.53 17.97
N ASP A 40 7.37 -1.55 18.46
CA ASP A 40 7.11 -2.75 17.68
C ASP A 40 6.29 -2.41 16.42
N THR A 41 6.58 -3.10 15.32
CA THR A 41 5.93 -2.81 14.04
C THR A 41 4.44 -3.16 14.07
N ALA A 42 4.04 -4.22 14.79
CA ALA A 42 2.64 -4.58 14.95
C ALA A 42 1.88 -3.51 15.73
N ASP A 43 2.46 -2.98 16.80
CA ASP A 43 1.85 -1.88 17.57
C ASP A 43 1.71 -0.61 16.72
N TYR A 44 2.71 -0.30 15.89
CA TYR A 44 2.67 0.85 14.99
C TYR A 44 1.50 0.77 13.99
N VAL A 45 1.35 -0.36 13.29
CA VAL A 45 0.29 -0.52 12.28
C VAL A 45 -1.12 -0.63 12.87
N LEU A 46 -1.25 -0.95 14.15
CA LEU A 46 -2.53 -1.03 14.87
C LEU A 46 -2.89 0.27 15.60
N SER A 47 -1.99 1.24 15.63
CA SER A 47 -2.22 2.53 16.28
C SER A 47 -3.07 3.48 15.42
N ASN A 48 -3.73 4.42 16.08
CA ASN A 48 -4.44 5.49 15.39
C ASN A 48 -3.45 6.54 14.87
N PHE A 49 -3.72 7.09 13.68
CA PHE A 49 -3.03 8.28 13.19
C PHE A 49 -3.23 9.48 14.14
N GLY A 50 -2.16 10.24 14.33
CA GLY A 50 -2.16 11.50 15.06
C GLY A 50 -2.99 12.58 14.35
N LYS A 51 -3.38 13.63 15.10
CA LYS A 51 -4.16 14.74 14.52
C LYS A 51 -3.46 15.43 13.35
N ASN A 52 -2.14 15.55 13.43
CA ASN A 52 -1.32 16.22 12.43
C ASN A 52 -1.15 15.38 11.15
N GLU A 53 -1.38 14.07 11.22
CA GLU A 53 -1.25 13.15 10.09
C GLU A 53 -2.57 13.00 9.32
N ARG A 54 -3.69 13.49 9.86
CA ARG A 54 -5.02 13.28 9.25
C ARG A 54 -5.11 13.77 7.82
N THR A 55 -4.59 14.97 7.55
CA THR A 55 -4.59 15.53 6.19
C THR A 55 -3.76 14.68 5.24
N GLU A 56 -2.56 14.27 5.66
CA GLU A 56 -1.68 13.42 4.86
C GLU A 56 -2.32 12.05 4.57
N VAL A 57 -3.01 11.45 5.55
CA VAL A 57 -3.75 10.21 5.36
C VAL A 57 -4.90 10.38 4.37
N THR A 58 -5.63 11.49 4.45
CA THR A 58 -6.68 11.80 3.47
C THR A 58 -6.11 11.95 2.07
N ASP A 59 -5.03 12.71 1.91
CA ASP A 59 -4.38 12.93 0.60
C ASP A 59 -3.82 11.62 0.03
N LEU A 60 -3.18 10.81 0.87
CA LEU A 60 -2.68 9.48 0.51
C LEU A 60 -3.82 8.56 0.06
N THR A 61 -4.96 8.60 0.74
CA THR A 61 -6.14 7.80 0.40
C THR A 61 -6.73 8.23 -0.93
N MET A 62 -6.90 9.54 -1.16
CA MET A 62 -7.39 10.08 -2.43
C MET A 62 -6.47 9.70 -3.59
N ARG A 63 -5.15 9.87 -3.42
CA ARG A 63 -4.16 9.46 -4.42
C ARG A 63 -4.20 7.96 -4.71
N ALA A 64 -4.49 7.13 -3.70
CA ALA A 64 -4.65 5.69 -3.89
C ALA A 64 -5.92 5.35 -4.69
N CYS A 65 -7.03 6.06 -4.48
CA CYS A 65 -8.25 5.93 -5.28
C CYS A 65 -7.98 6.28 -6.75
N ASP A 66 -7.34 7.42 -7.03
CA ASP A 66 -7.00 7.82 -8.40
C ASP A 66 -6.08 6.80 -9.08
N ALA A 67 -5.16 6.20 -8.32
CA ALA A 67 -4.29 5.15 -8.81
C ALA A 67 -5.06 3.85 -9.13
N ILE A 68 -6.07 3.50 -8.34
CA ILE A 68 -6.96 2.36 -8.62
C ILE A 68 -7.70 2.59 -9.94
N GLU A 69 -8.33 3.75 -10.10
CA GLU A 69 -9.07 4.10 -11.32
C GLU A 69 -8.15 4.08 -12.54
N SER A 70 -6.98 4.73 -12.44
CA SER A 70 -6.01 4.74 -13.52
C SER A 70 -5.52 3.33 -13.87
N LEU A 71 -5.35 2.43 -12.90
CA LEU A 71 -4.90 1.06 -13.16
C LEU A 71 -5.95 0.28 -13.95
N ILE A 72 -7.23 0.44 -13.60
CA ILE A 72 -8.35 -0.23 -14.25
C ILE A 72 -8.53 0.30 -15.68
N GLU A 73 -8.47 1.62 -15.87
CA GLU A 73 -8.79 2.25 -17.15
C GLU A 73 -7.61 2.31 -18.13
N LYS A 74 -6.39 2.53 -17.62
CA LYS A 74 -5.21 2.88 -18.45
C LYS A 74 -4.08 1.83 -18.37
N GLY A 75 -4.20 0.86 -17.47
CA GLY A 75 -3.24 -0.23 -17.32
C GLY A 75 -1.97 0.14 -16.52
N LEU A 76 -1.19 -0.89 -16.19
CA LEU A 76 -0.10 -0.82 -15.21
C LEU A 76 0.97 0.23 -15.55
N GLU A 77 1.42 0.29 -16.81
CA GLU A 77 2.55 1.13 -17.23
C GLU A 77 2.26 2.62 -17.02
N VAL A 78 1.10 3.09 -17.49
CA VAL A 78 0.65 4.47 -17.33
C VAL A 78 0.49 4.82 -15.85
N THR A 79 -0.13 3.93 -15.07
CA THR A 79 -0.30 4.18 -13.64
C THR A 79 1.02 4.21 -12.89
N GLN A 80 2.00 3.38 -13.26
CA GLN A 80 3.33 3.42 -12.65
C GLN A 80 4.02 4.76 -12.90
N GLN A 81 4.01 5.27 -14.14
CA GLN A 81 4.64 6.54 -14.49
C GLN A 81 4.05 7.73 -13.72
N ASN A 82 2.72 7.72 -13.49
CA ASN A 82 2.01 8.82 -12.86
C ASN A 82 2.07 8.79 -11.33
N PHE A 83 2.12 7.60 -10.71
CA PHE A 83 1.92 7.47 -9.26
C PHE A 83 3.13 6.96 -8.46
N ASN A 84 4.15 6.37 -9.10
CA ASN A 84 5.33 5.83 -8.38
C ASN A 84 6.48 6.83 -8.17
N GLN A 85 6.30 8.11 -8.54
CA GLN A 85 7.31 9.14 -8.31
C GLN A 85 7.46 9.47 -6.83
#